data_AF-A0A7C5DHT2-F1
#
_entry.id   AF-A0A7C5DHT2-F1
#
_cell.length_a   1.000
_cell.length_b   1.000
_cell.length_c   1.000
_cell.angle_alpha   90.00
_cell.angle_beta   90.00
_cell.angle_gamma   90.00
#
_symmetry.space_group_name_H-M   'P 1'
#
loop_
_entity.id
_entity.type
_entity.pdbx_description
1 polymer ?
#
loop_
_entity_poly.entity_id
_entity_poly.type
_entity_poly.pdbx_seq_one_letter_code
_entity_poly.pdbx_strand_id
1 'polypeptide(L)'
;DEFKNLKGLYKKNVFHNLSFNFGIIRTFFPKKIVDGKIKNLNDDFLKITTKILKSQNINKSFIYHQISNRLAENHRIEKSDTQKYLKEKRQFDYLKAMIFLKFLYELNLIEKNEGKLEVKMENKYEDYFQKHPDFYDADWKKAVFLTGVLAQNVMDIQLRLRGAKPFRSRLNGLKLDHKAIKRLLPESIEKLEQYKENYYRELEEVIALLMESGEPELKTQSVDEISFYFAMGMNLNKKFKTKKDIEGEHNERNN
;
A
#
# COMPACT_ATOMS: atom_id res chain seq x y z
N ASP A 1 15.40 6.85 -4.36
CA ASP A 1 15.17 5.40 -4.53
C ASP A 1 14.75 4.83 -3.18
N GLU A 2 13.48 4.44 -3.07
CA GLU A 2 12.86 3.89 -1.86
C GLU A 2 13.31 2.49 -1.48
N PHE A 3 14.08 1.83 -2.34
CA PHE A 3 14.67 0.54 -2.04
C PHE A 3 16.07 0.66 -1.45
N LYS A 4 16.60 1.87 -1.31
CA LYS A 4 17.94 2.14 -0.77
C LYS A 4 17.89 2.77 0.62
N ASN A 5 18.94 2.53 1.39
CA ASN A 5 19.13 3.12 2.74
C ASN A 5 17.94 2.84 3.69
N LEU A 6 17.39 1.63 3.62
CA LEU A 6 16.31 1.19 4.49
C LEU A 6 16.87 0.80 5.85
N LYS A 7 16.48 1.53 6.89
CA LYS A 7 16.95 1.31 8.26
C LYS A 7 16.13 0.22 8.95
N GLY A 8 16.78 -0.86 9.41
CA GLY A 8 16.12 -1.84 10.29
C GLY A 8 15.55 -3.09 9.62
N LEU A 9 15.97 -3.43 8.39
CA LEU A 9 15.50 -4.63 7.68
C LEU A 9 15.78 -5.95 8.42
N TYR A 10 16.95 -6.06 9.06
CA TYR A 10 17.37 -7.28 9.79
C TYR A 10 17.93 -6.99 11.18
N LYS A 11 18.52 -5.80 11.40
CA LYS A 11 19.03 -5.34 12.69
C LYS A 11 18.76 -3.85 12.86
N LYS A 12 18.42 -3.45 14.10
CA LYS A 12 18.19 -2.05 14.46
C LYS A 12 19.46 -1.23 14.11
N ASN A 13 19.27 -0.11 13.41
CA ASN A 13 20.33 0.82 12.97
C ASN A 13 21.26 0.38 11.83
N VAL A 14 20.96 -0.72 11.11
CA VAL A 14 21.69 -1.05 9.87
C VAL A 14 20.89 -0.60 8.66
N PHE A 15 21.57 0.09 7.73
CA PHE A 15 21.02 0.45 6.42
C PHE A 15 21.15 -0.72 5.46
N HIS A 16 20.08 -1.01 4.76
CA HIS A 16 20.01 -2.09 3.80
C HIS A 16 19.42 -1.60 2.49
N ASN A 17 19.90 -2.15 1.39
CA ASN A 17 19.26 -1.99 0.09
C ASN A 17 18.40 -3.23 -0.15
N LEU A 18 17.14 -3.03 -0.51
CA LEU A 18 16.24 -4.11 -0.86
C LEU A 18 16.42 -4.43 -2.35
N SER A 19 16.89 -5.64 -2.65
CA SER A 19 16.99 -6.17 -4.01
C SER A 19 16.17 -7.45 -4.14
N PHE A 20 15.72 -7.74 -5.35
CA PHE A 20 14.96 -8.97 -5.61
C PHE A 20 15.78 -10.22 -5.25
N ASN A 21 15.15 -11.15 -4.56
CA ASN A 21 15.64 -12.50 -4.32
C ASN A 21 14.46 -13.44 -4.01
N PHE A 22 14.62 -14.75 -4.17
CA PHE A 22 13.55 -15.72 -3.91
C PHE A 22 13.09 -15.76 -2.43
N GLY A 23 13.87 -15.21 -1.50
CA GLY A 23 13.44 -14.99 -0.12
C GLY A 23 12.29 -13.97 -0.01
N ILE A 24 12.20 -13.02 -0.94
CA ILE A 24 11.05 -12.11 -1.06
C ILE A 24 9.79 -12.91 -1.43
N ILE A 25 9.86 -13.79 -2.44
CA ILE A 25 8.74 -14.66 -2.81
C ILE A 25 8.33 -15.51 -1.60
N ARG A 26 9.32 -16.09 -0.89
CA ARG A 26 9.06 -16.89 0.32
C ARG A 26 8.31 -16.13 1.42
N THR A 27 8.39 -14.80 1.46
CA THR A 27 7.64 -13.96 2.40
C THR A 27 6.13 -14.02 2.15
N PHE A 28 5.71 -14.07 0.89
CA PHE A 28 4.29 -14.10 0.48
C PHE A 28 3.77 -15.51 0.24
N PHE A 29 4.66 -16.48 0.08
CA PHE A 29 4.34 -17.91 -0.05
C PHE A 29 4.96 -18.73 1.10
N PRO A 30 4.58 -18.44 2.36
CA PRO A 30 5.13 -19.12 3.53
C PRO A 30 4.68 -20.59 3.58
N LYS A 31 5.36 -21.38 4.42
CA LYS A 31 4.92 -22.74 4.74
C LYS A 31 3.58 -22.67 5.48
N LYS A 32 2.58 -23.44 5.04
CA LYS A 32 1.32 -23.61 5.76
C LYS A 32 1.51 -24.70 6.82
N ILE A 33 1.30 -24.35 8.09
CA ILE A 33 1.30 -25.31 9.21
C ILE A 33 -0.17 -25.54 9.56
N VAL A 34 -0.60 -26.82 9.55
CA VAL A 34 -1.95 -27.22 9.93
C VAL A 34 -1.82 -28.33 10.98
N ASP A 35 -2.44 -28.14 12.14
CA ASP A 35 -2.43 -29.09 13.26
C ASP A 35 -1.02 -29.54 13.69
N GLY A 36 -0.10 -28.58 13.80
CA GLY A 36 1.29 -28.84 14.21
C GLY A 36 2.13 -29.61 13.19
N LYS A 37 1.54 -30.03 12.06
CA LYS A 37 2.23 -30.68 10.95
C LYS A 37 2.43 -29.69 9.82
N ILE A 38 3.61 -29.74 9.20
CA ILE A 38 3.85 -29.01 7.96
C ILE A 38 3.00 -29.70 6.89
N LYS A 39 1.91 -29.06 6.46
CA LYS A 39 1.17 -29.52 5.30
C LYS A 39 2.05 -29.28 4.07
N ASN A 40 2.45 -30.36 3.40
CA ASN A 40 3.24 -30.44 2.17
C ASN A 40 4.03 -29.16 1.86
N LEU A 41 5.24 -29.09 2.42
CA LEU A 41 6.22 -28.06 2.15
C LEU A 41 6.20 -27.68 0.63
N ASN A 42 5.72 -26.47 0.34
CA ASN A 42 6.06 -25.68 -0.85
C ASN A 42 5.23 -25.80 -2.14
N ASP A 43 3.99 -26.28 -2.16
CA ASP A 43 3.24 -26.29 -3.43
C ASP A 43 3.18 -24.90 -4.09
N ASP A 44 2.68 -23.88 -3.41
CA ASP A 44 2.51 -22.56 -4.04
C ASP A 44 3.87 -21.87 -4.29
N PHE A 45 4.83 -21.98 -3.36
CA PHE A 45 6.18 -21.40 -3.53
C PHE A 45 6.96 -22.05 -4.68
N LEU A 46 6.99 -23.39 -4.75
CA LEU A 46 7.67 -24.10 -5.84
C LEU A 46 6.92 -23.92 -7.15
N LYS A 47 5.58 -23.91 -7.15
CA LYS A 47 4.79 -23.62 -8.35
C LYS A 47 5.15 -22.25 -8.92
N ILE A 48 5.14 -21.20 -8.10
CA ILE A 48 5.50 -19.85 -8.54
C ILE A 48 6.97 -19.77 -8.98
N THR A 49 7.90 -20.34 -8.21
CA THR A 49 9.32 -20.37 -8.58
C THR A 49 9.54 -21.09 -9.90
N THR A 50 8.88 -22.23 -10.10
CA THR A 50 8.96 -23.02 -11.35
C THR A 50 8.36 -22.24 -12.52
N LYS A 51 7.21 -21.58 -12.33
CA LYS A 51 6.61 -20.73 -13.37
C LYS A 51 7.53 -19.59 -13.77
N ILE A 52 8.15 -18.92 -12.80
CA ILE A 52 9.14 -17.85 -13.04
C ILE A 52 10.33 -18.40 -13.84
N LEU A 53 10.93 -19.51 -13.40
CA LEU A 53 12.09 -20.11 -14.08
C LEU A 53 11.75 -20.59 -15.49
N LYS A 54 10.51 -21.04 -15.73
CA LYS A 54 10.02 -21.45 -17.04
C LYS A 54 9.42 -20.31 -17.87
N SER A 55 9.49 -19.06 -17.39
CA SER A 55 8.89 -17.89 -18.01
C SER A 55 7.41 -18.09 -18.38
N GLN A 56 6.66 -18.74 -17.50
CA GLN A 56 5.23 -19.02 -17.69
C GLN A 56 4.37 -17.94 -17.06
N ASN A 57 3.26 -17.62 -17.72
CA ASN A 57 2.28 -16.67 -17.19
C ASN A 57 1.71 -17.12 -15.83
N ILE A 58 1.54 -16.13 -14.95
CA ILE A 58 1.05 -16.28 -13.59
C ILE A 58 -0.21 -15.45 -13.47
N ASN A 59 -1.25 -16.05 -12.89
CA ASN A 59 -2.49 -15.35 -12.62
C ASN A 59 -2.26 -14.20 -11.62
N LYS A 60 -2.51 -12.96 -12.06
CA LYS A 60 -2.32 -11.73 -11.29
C LYS A 60 -3.13 -11.71 -10.00
N SER A 61 -4.41 -12.10 -10.05
CA SER A 61 -5.28 -12.17 -8.87
C SER A 61 -4.77 -13.14 -7.81
N PHE A 62 -4.17 -14.26 -8.21
CA PHE A 62 -3.55 -15.20 -7.27
C PHE A 62 -2.36 -14.59 -6.54
N ILE A 63 -1.51 -13.81 -7.24
CA ILE A 63 -0.38 -13.10 -6.61
C ILE A 63 -0.89 -12.08 -5.59
N TYR A 64 -1.86 -11.24 -5.97
CA TYR A 64 -2.42 -10.26 -5.04
C TYR A 64 -3.11 -10.90 -3.84
N HIS A 65 -3.82 -12.01 -4.04
CA HIS A 65 -4.43 -12.73 -2.92
C HIS A 65 -3.41 -13.15 -1.86
N GLN A 66 -2.26 -13.67 -2.28
CA GLN A 66 -1.20 -14.12 -1.37
C GLN A 66 -0.52 -12.94 -0.67
N ILE A 67 -0.24 -11.86 -1.42
CA ILE A 67 0.30 -10.62 -0.87
C ILE A 67 -0.67 -10.04 0.16
N SER A 68 -1.95 -9.88 -0.19
CA SER A 68 -2.96 -9.25 0.66
C SER A 68 -3.25 -10.07 1.90
N ASN A 69 -3.32 -11.40 1.81
CA ASN A 69 -3.41 -12.26 2.99
C ASN A 69 -2.24 -12.02 3.95
N ARG A 70 -1.00 -12.01 3.42
CA ARG A 70 0.20 -11.80 4.25
C ARG A 70 0.21 -10.44 4.92
N LEU A 71 -0.16 -9.40 4.18
CA LEU A 71 -0.21 -8.04 4.71
C LEU A 71 -1.34 -7.89 5.74
N ALA A 72 -2.51 -8.46 5.50
CA ALA A 72 -3.65 -8.43 6.41
C ALA A 72 -3.34 -9.18 7.73
N GLU A 73 -2.64 -10.32 7.69
CA GLU A 73 -2.14 -11.01 8.88
C GLU A 73 -1.28 -10.09 9.75
N ASN A 74 -0.36 -9.36 9.13
CA ASN A 74 0.52 -8.41 9.83
C ASN A 74 -0.24 -7.20 10.42
N HIS A 75 -1.44 -6.88 9.92
CA HIS A 75 -2.29 -5.81 10.47
C HIS A 75 -3.17 -6.28 11.63
N ARG A 76 -3.49 -7.58 11.73
CA ARG A 76 -4.35 -8.14 12.78
C ARG A 76 -3.62 -8.40 14.11
N ILE A 77 -2.29 -8.43 14.10
CA ILE A 77 -1.48 -8.64 15.31
C ILE A 77 -1.34 -7.30 16.05
N GLU A 78 -2.35 -6.97 16.87
CA GLU A 78 -2.35 -5.78 17.74
C GLU A 78 -2.67 -6.18 19.19
N LYS A 79 -1.64 -6.58 19.96
CA LYS A 79 -1.61 -6.45 21.43
C LYS A 79 -0.19 -6.05 21.90
N SER A 80 -0.13 -4.98 22.70
CA SER A 80 1.00 -4.36 23.44
C SER A 80 2.22 -3.83 22.65
N ASP A 81 3.17 -3.21 23.37
CA ASP A 81 4.34 -2.35 23.01
C ASP A 81 5.25 -2.78 21.83
N THR A 82 4.92 -3.87 21.17
CA THR A 82 5.48 -4.36 19.89
C THR A 82 5.11 -3.46 18.69
N GLN A 83 4.42 -2.33 18.89
CA GLN A 83 3.83 -1.51 17.83
C GLN A 83 4.85 -0.89 16.86
N LYS A 84 6.02 -0.46 17.35
CA LYS A 84 7.05 0.17 16.50
C LYS A 84 7.73 -0.85 15.58
N TYR A 85 8.14 -1.99 16.13
CA TYR A 85 8.74 -3.09 15.36
C TYR A 85 7.76 -3.65 14.32
N LEU A 86 6.48 -3.81 14.69
CA LEU A 86 5.44 -4.24 13.75
C LEU A 86 5.19 -3.21 12.64
N LYS A 87 5.31 -1.90 12.93
CA LYS A 87 5.17 -0.85 11.90
C LYS A 87 6.32 -0.86 10.90
N GLU A 88 7.56 -0.95 11.38
CA GLU A 88 8.75 -1.04 10.52
C GLU A 88 8.70 -2.34 9.67
N LYS A 89 8.36 -3.48 10.29
CA LYS A 89 8.16 -4.76 9.59
C LYS A 89 7.08 -4.70 8.51
N ARG A 90 5.92 -4.05 8.80
CA ARG A 90 4.85 -3.85 7.80
C ARG A 90 5.35 -3.09 6.59
N GLN A 91 6.02 -1.95 6.79
CA GLN A 91 6.56 -1.15 5.69
C GLN A 91 7.50 -1.95 4.79
N PHE A 92 8.32 -2.85 5.36
CA PHE A 92 9.18 -3.72 4.56
C PHE A 92 8.44 -4.76 3.75
N ASP A 93 7.38 -5.36 4.29
CA ASP A 93 6.59 -6.34 3.54
C ASP A 93 5.84 -5.66 2.37
N TYR A 94 5.45 -4.40 2.51
CA TYR A 94 4.93 -3.59 1.40
C TYR A 94 5.97 -3.34 0.30
N LEU A 95 7.20 -2.95 0.66
CA LEU A 95 8.29 -2.75 -0.31
C LEU A 95 8.72 -4.05 -0.99
N LYS A 96 8.74 -5.16 -0.26
CA LYS A 96 8.97 -6.51 -0.81
C LYS A 96 7.91 -6.89 -1.84
N ALA A 97 6.64 -6.59 -1.55
CA ALA A 97 5.55 -6.85 -2.48
C ALA A 97 5.71 -6.02 -3.76
N MET A 98 6.09 -4.74 -3.61
CA MET A 98 6.36 -3.85 -4.75
C MET A 98 7.51 -4.36 -5.62
N ILE A 99 8.66 -4.74 -5.04
CA ILE A 99 9.78 -5.34 -5.81
C ILE A 99 9.35 -6.63 -6.48
N PHE A 100 8.59 -7.48 -5.78
CA PHE A 100 8.15 -8.75 -6.35
C PHE A 100 7.24 -8.53 -7.56
N LEU A 101 6.25 -7.64 -7.46
CA LEU A 101 5.36 -7.30 -8.57
C LEU A 101 6.13 -6.66 -9.73
N LYS A 102 7.03 -5.69 -9.44
CA LYS A 102 7.90 -5.11 -10.46
C LYS A 102 8.72 -6.18 -11.20
N PHE A 103 9.33 -7.09 -10.46
CA PHE A 103 10.07 -8.20 -11.07
C PHE A 103 9.21 -9.07 -11.99
N LEU A 104 7.96 -9.37 -11.60
CA LEU A 104 7.04 -10.11 -12.45
C LEU A 104 6.60 -9.32 -13.70
N TYR A 105 6.39 -8.01 -13.58
CA TYR A 105 6.07 -7.13 -14.70
C TYR A 105 7.22 -7.00 -15.69
N GLU A 106 8.46 -6.85 -15.22
CA GLU A 106 9.67 -6.76 -16.06
C GLU A 106 9.89 -8.05 -16.86
N LEU A 107 9.54 -9.20 -16.29
CA LEU A 107 9.60 -10.49 -16.98
C LEU A 107 8.34 -10.81 -17.81
N ASN A 108 7.36 -9.89 -17.88
CA ASN A 108 6.07 -10.08 -18.54
C ASN A 108 5.32 -11.36 -18.08
N LEU A 109 5.45 -11.72 -16.81
CA LEU A 109 4.84 -12.93 -16.23
C LEU A 109 3.42 -12.68 -15.70
N ILE A 110 3.03 -11.43 -15.57
CA ILE A 110 1.69 -10.99 -15.17
C ILE A 110 1.21 -9.89 -16.13
N GLU A 111 -0.11 -9.78 -16.28
CA GLU A 111 -0.74 -8.83 -17.22
C GLU A 111 -0.50 -7.36 -16.79
N LYS A 112 -0.01 -6.55 -17.74
CA LYS A 112 0.06 -5.08 -17.65
C LYS A 112 -1.20 -4.45 -18.24
N ASN A 113 -1.60 -3.29 -17.72
CA ASN A 113 -2.63 -2.48 -18.37
C ASN A 113 -1.97 -1.62 -19.46
N GLU A 114 -1.85 -2.15 -20.68
CA GLU A 114 -1.31 -1.38 -21.81
C GLU A 114 -2.38 -0.50 -22.47
N GLY A 115 -2.05 0.75 -22.76
CA GLY A 115 -2.76 1.56 -23.76
C GLY A 115 -3.95 2.41 -23.29
N LYS A 116 -3.99 2.88 -22.04
CA LYS A 116 -5.04 3.82 -21.59
C LYS A 116 -4.55 5.25 -21.46
N LEU A 117 -5.45 6.20 -21.74
CA LEU A 117 -5.27 7.62 -21.46
C LEU A 117 -5.06 7.79 -19.96
N GLU A 118 -3.84 8.11 -19.56
CA GLU A 118 -3.55 8.50 -18.19
C GLU A 118 -3.78 10.00 -18.02
N VAL A 119 -4.42 10.36 -16.91
CA VAL A 119 -4.45 11.75 -16.47
C VAL A 119 -3.04 12.19 -16.12
N LYS A 120 -2.45 13.07 -16.94
CA LYS A 120 -1.21 13.77 -16.60
C LYS A 120 -1.53 14.96 -15.71
N MET A 121 -0.85 15.07 -14.58
CA MET A 121 -1.02 16.18 -13.64
C MET A 121 0.34 16.83 -13.37
N GLU A 122 0.38 18.15 -13.24
CA GLU A 122 1.60 18.87 -12.86
C GLU A 122 1.69 19.01 -11.35
N ASN A 123 1.91 17.89 -10.64
CA ASN A 123 2.02 17.89 -9.18
C ASN A 123 3.01 16.85 -8.65
N LYS A 124 3.35 16.98 -7.36
CA LYS A 124 4.30 16.09 -6.66
C LYS A 124 3.88 14.61 -6.63
N TYR A 125 2.59 14.30 -6.84
CA TYR A 125 2.09 12.93 -6.84
C TYR A 125 2.41 12.26 -8.18
N GLU A 126 2.26 13.00 -9.29
CA GLU A 126 2.60 12.52 -10.63
C GLU A 126 4.09 12.19 -10.75
N ASP A 127 4.97 13.04 -10.21
CA ASP A 127 6.42 12.76 -10.14
C ASP A 127 6.76 11.43 -9.45
N TYR A 128 5.91 10.98 -8.52
CA TYR A 128 6.07 9.70 -7.85
C TYR A 128 5.60 8.53 -8.73
N PHE A 129 4.48 8.68 -9.42
CA PHE A 129 3.96 7.65 -10.31
C PHE A 129 4.85 7.43 -11.53
N GLN A 130 5.40 8.49 -12.11
CA GLN A 130 6.33 8.41 -13.24
C GLN A 130 7.64 7.68 -12.93
N LYS A 131 8.02 7.57 -11.66
CA LYS A 131 9.18 6.75 -11.24
C LYS A 131 8.86 5.25 -11.22
N HIS A 132 7.59 4.88 -11.25
CA HIS A 132 7.11 3.50 -11.15
C HIS A 132 5.95 3.22 -12.11
N PRO A 133 6.12 3.49 -13.43
CA PRO A 133 5.02 3.48 -14.39
C PRO A 133 4.36 2.09 -14.51
N ASP A 134 5.14 1.01 -14.56
CA ASP A 134 4.58 -0.36 -14.63
C ASP A 134 3.75 -0.74 -13.38
N PHE A 135 3.99 -0.08 -12.26
CA PHE A 135 3.30 -0.38 -11.01
C PHE A 135 2.03 0.46 -10.82
N TYR A 136 2.00 1.67 -11.40
CA TYR A 136 0.87 2.61 -11.36
C TYR A 136 0.35 2.90 -12.77
N ASP A 137 0.21 1.85 -13.57
CA ASP A 137 -0.21 1.80 -14.98
C ASP A 137 -1.71 2.07 -15.22
N ALA A 138 -2.43 2.54 -14.20
CA ALA A 138 -3.86 2.83 -14.31
C ALA A 138 -4.28 3.87 -13.28
N ASP A 139 -5.19 4.77 -13.69
CA ASP A 139 -5.66 5.87 -12.83
C ASP A 139 -6.34 5.37 -11.56
N TRP A 140 -7.06 4.24 -11.61
CA TRP A 140 -7.66 3.67 -10.40
C TRP A 140 -6.60 3.24 -9.37
N LYS A 141 -5.43 2.75 -9.79
CA LYS A 141 -4.34 2.39 -8.88
C LYS A 141 -3.78 3.62 -8.20
N LYS A 142 -3.58 4.70 -8.97
CA LYS A 142 -3.15 6.02 -8.48
C LYS A 142 -4.19 6.59 -7.49
N ALA A 143 -5.47 6.56 -7.84
CA ALA A 143 -6.58 7.05 -7.01
C ALA A 143 -6.68 6.29 -5.68
N VAL A 144 -6.70 4.95 -5.73
CA VAL A 144 -6.77 4.09 -4.54
C VAL A 144 -5.56 4.29 -3.63
N PHE A 145 -4.36 4.41 -4.21
CA PHE A 145 -3.13 4.70 -3.47
C PHE A 145 -3.22 6.06 -2.74
N LEU A 146 -3.60 7.13 -3.43
CA LEU A 146 -3.71 8.46 -2.82
C LEU A 146 -4.85 8.55 -1.80
N THR A 147 -5.94 7.82 -2.00
CA THR A 147 -6.99 7.68 -0.99
C THR A 147 -6.43 7.05 0.29
N GLY A 148 -5.53 6.06 0.16
CA GLY A 148 -4.80 5.48 1.29
C GLY A 148 -3.87 6.47 1.98
N VAL A 149 -3.18 7.33 1.23
CA VAL A 149 -2.35 8.43 1.76
C VAL A 149 -3.20 9.37 2.61
N LEU A 150 -4.34 9.82 2.06
CA LEU A 150 -5.27 10.73 2.75
C LEU A 150 -5.83 10.08 4.04
N ALA A 151 -6.30 8.84 3.96
CA ALA A 151 -6.83 8.12 5.12
C ALA A 151 -5.80 7.97 6.25
N GLN A 152 -4.52 7.73 5.92
CA GLN A 152 -3.46 7.68 6.92
C GLN A 152 -3.20 9.06 7.54
N ASN A 153 -3.28 10.14 6.76
CA ASN A 153 -3.15 11.50 7.26
C ASN A 153 -4.27 11.84 8.27
N VAL A 154 -5.52 11.47 7.98
CA VAL A 154 -6.64 11.59 8.94
C VAL A 154 -6.31 10.88 10.24
N MET A 155 -5.86 9.64 10.15
CA MET A 155 -5.50 8.86 11.34
C MET A 155 -4.30 9.44 12.11
N ASP A 156 -3.35 10.07 11.44
CA ASP A 156 -2.22 10.72 12.10
C ASP A 156 -2.65 11.98 12.85
N ILE A 157 -3.54 12.79 12.27
CA ILE A 157 -4.20 13.93 12.94
C ILE A 157 -5.02 13.46 14.15
N GLN A 158 -5.83 12.41 13.99
CA GLN A 158 -6.63 11.86 15.10
C GLN A 158 -5.76 11.42 16.28
N LEU A 159 -4.65 10.74 16.01
CA LEU A 159 -3.71 10.34 17.05
C LEU A 159 -3.10 11.55 17.75
N ARG A 160 -2.74 12.60 16.99
CA ARG A 160 -2.19 13.84 17.54
C ARG A 160 -3.19 14.53 18.47
N LEU A 161 -4.43 14.72 18.01
CA LEU A 161 -5.44 15.49 18.74
C LEU A 161 -6.12 14.73 19.87
N ARG A 162 -6.27 13.40 19.77
CA ARG A 162 -7.11 12.60 20.68
C ARG A 162 -6.40 11.40 21.30
N GLY A 163 -5.14 11.13 20.95
CA GLY A 163 -4.42 9.95 21.42
C GLY A 163 -4.95 8.61 20.88
N ALA A 164 -5.94 8.62 19.99
CA ALA A 164 -6.58 7.43 19.43
C ALA A 164 -6.88 7.59 17.93
N LYS A 165 -7.12 6.47 17.22
CA LYS A 165 -7.38 6.45 15.77
C LYS A 165 -8.75 5.84 15.42
N PRO A 166 -9.88 6.44 15.82
CA PRO A 166 -11.20 5.85 15.59
C PRO A 166 -11.53 5.67 14.10
N PHE A 167 -10.91 6.43 13.18
CA PHE A 167 -11.09 6.26 11.74
C PHE A 167 -10.61 4.88 11.24
N ARG A 168 -9.73 4.20 11.99
CA ARG A 168 -9.26 2.84 11.64
C ARG A 168 -10.39 1.82 11.53
N SER A 169 -11.50 2.01 12.26
CA SER A 169 -12.68 1.14 12.16
C SER A 169 -13.37 1.20 10.80
N ARG A 170 -13.22 2.31 10.06
CA ARG A 170 -13.78 2.50 8.71
C ARG A 170 -13.08 1.69 7.63
N LEU A 171 -11.87 1.19 7.92
CA LEU A 171 -11.04 0.48 6.96
C LEU A 171 -11.37 -1.01 6.82
N ASN A 172 -12.34 -1.55 7.57
CA ASN A 172 -12.79 -2.96 7.49
C ASN A 172 -11.63 -3.98 7.54
N GLY A 173 -10.61 -3.72 8.37
CA GLY A 173 -9.42 -4.59 8.45
C GLY A 173 -8.62 -4.66 7.14
N LEU A 174 -8.67 -3.60 6.33
CA LEU A 174 -8.09 -3.50 4.98
C LEU A 174 -8.64 -4.52 3.99
N LYS A 175 -9.91 -4.90 4.13
CA LYS A 175 -10.66 -5.57 3.07
C LYS A 175 -11.57 -4.55 2.40
N LEU A 176 -11.04 -3.91 1.36
CA LEU A 176 -11.64 -2.77 0.68
C LEU A 176 -12.03 -3.16 -0.74
N ASP A 177 -13.30 -2.99 -1.07
CA ASP A 177 -13.82 -3.04 -2.43
C ASP A 177 -13.95 -1.62 -3.01
N HIS A 178 -14.37 -1.52 -4.27
CA HIS A 178 -14.56 -0.23 -4.93
C HIS A 178 -15.55 0.70 -4.19
N LYS A 179 -16.59 0.13 -3.57
CA LYS A 179 -17.59 0.90 -2.80
C LYS A 179 -16.97 1.48 -1.54
N ALA A 180 -16.13 0.71 -0.85
CA ALA A 180 -15.40 1.16 0.32
C ALA A 180 -14.45 2.31 -0.05
N ILE A 181 -13.73 2.23 -1.17
CA ILE A 181 -12.86 3.33 -1.62
C ILE A 181 -13.68 4.59 -1.91
N LYS A 182 -14.78 4.48 -2.66
CA LYS A 182 -15.66 5.61 -2.98
C LYS A 182 -16.27 6.26 -1.74
N ARG A 183 -16.54 5.48 -0.69
CA ARG A 183 -17.01 5.98 0.61
C ARG A 183 -15.89 6.62 1.44
N LEU A 184 -14.68 6.06 1.41
CA LEU A 184 -13.57 6.51 2.26
C LEU A 184 -13.08 7.91 1.91
N LEU A 185 -13.16 8.32 0.65
CA LEU A 185 -12.80 9.67 0.23
C LEU A 185 -13.63 10.75 0.96
N PRO A 186 -14.98 10.82 0.79
CA PRO A 186 -15.78 11.82 1.50
C PRO A 186 -15.73 11.68 3.02
N GLU A 187 -15.67 10.45 3.57
CA GLU A 187 -15.49 10.25 5.01
C GLU A 187 -14.16 10.84 5.53
N SER A 188 -13.08 10.78 4.72
CA SER A 188 -11.78 11.35 5.09
C SER A 188 -11.83 12.88 5.09
N ILE A 189 -12.41 13.47 4.04
CA ILE A 189 -12.58 14.92 3.90
C ILE A 189 -13.39 15.47 5.08
N GLU A 190 -14.56 14.87 5.36
CA GLU A 190 -15.43 15.27 6.46
C GLU A 190 -14.69 15.25 7.81
N LYS A 191 -13.83 14.26 8.05
CA LYS A 191 -13.02 14.20 9.26
C LYS A 191 -12.00 15.31 9.34
N LEU A 192 -11.30 15.62 8.24
CA LEU A 192 -10.34 16.72 8.20
C LEU A 192 -11.02 18.06 8.48
N GLU A 193 -12.20 18.32 7.90
CA GLU A 193 -13.01 19.51 8.19
C GLU A 193 -13.42 19.59 9.66
N GLN A 194 -13.89 18.47 10.24
CA GLN A 194 -14.30 18.41 11.65
C GLN A 194 -13.16 18.75 12.60
N TYR A 195 -11.92 18.41 12.24
CA TYR A 195 -10.75 18.77 13.01
C TYR A 195 -10.25 20.19 12.70
N LYS A 196 -10.79 20.87 11.67
CA LYS A 196 -10.26 22.12 11.12
C LYS A 196 -8.80 22.02 10.66
N GLU A 197 -8.40 20.81 10.27
CA GLU A 197 -7.03 20.44 9.88
C GLU A 197 -6.99 20.00 8.42
N ASN A 198 -7.86 20.56 7.57
CA ASN A 198 -7.87 20.23 6.14
C ASN A 198 -6.93 21.11 5.33
N TYR A 199 -5.66 20.74 5.34
CA TYR A 199 -4.62 21.31 4.47
C TYR A 199 -4.30 20.41 3.27
N TYR A 200 -5.12 19.40 2.98
CA TYR A 200 -4.90 18.41 1.92
C TYR A 200 -5.76 18.61 0.68
N ARG A 201 -6.26 19.83 0.41
CA ARG A 201 -7.14 20.15 -0.73
C ARG A 201 -6.62 19.68 -2.08
N GLU A 202 -5.34 19.96 -2.37
CA GLU A 202 -4.70 19.51 -3.62
C GLU A 202 -4.73 17.97 -3.76
N LEU A 203 -4.55 17.24 -2.64
CA LEU A 203 -4.65 15.78 -2.65
C LEU A 203 -6.08 15.31 -2.95
N GLU A 204 -7.08 15.99 -2.38
CA GLU A 204 -8.51 15.69 -2.61
C GLU A 204 -8.88 15.88 -4.08
N GLU A 205 -8.48 17.00 -4.68
CA GLU A 205 -8.72 17.32 -6.10
C GLU A 205 -8.09 16.27 -7.03
N VAL A 206 -6.84 15.90 -6.75
CA VAL A 206 -6.12 14.87 -7.52
C VAL A 206 -6.79 13.51 -7.40
N ILE A 207 -7.21 13.11 -6.20
CA ILE A 207 -7.93 11.84 -6.01
C ILE A 207 -9.25 11.87 -6.79
N ALA A 208 -9.99 12.98 -6.74
CA ALA A 208 -11.27 13.11 -7.44
C ALA A 208 -11.10 12.94 -8.95
N LEU A 209 -10.12 13.62 -9.55
CA LEU A 209 -9.83 13.53 -10.99
C LEU A 209 -9.43 12.10 -11.41
N LEU A 210 -8.54 11.45 -10.67
CA LEU A 210 -8.14 10.07 -10.94
C LEU A 210 -9.28 9.06 -10.70
N MET A 211 -10.16 9.34 -9.74
CA MET A 211 -11.32 8.48 -9.48
C MET A 211 -12.34 8.58 -10.61
N GLU A 212 -12.52 9.76 -11.20
CA GLU A 212 -13.42 9.97 -12.34
C GLU A 212 -13.01 9.12 -13.55
N SER A 213 -11.74 9.17 -13.94
CA SER A 213 -11.23 8.35 -15.05
C SER A 213 -11.06 6.87 -14.68
N GLY A 214 -10.71 6.57 -13.42
CA GLY A 214 -10.43 5.23 -12.95
C GLY A 214 -11.64 4.39 -12.51
N GLU A 215 -12.79 5.00 -12.18
CA GLU A 215 -13.93 4.29 -11.59
C GLU A 215 -14.46 3.11 -12.43
N PRO A 216 -14.57 3.20 -13.78
CA PRO A 216 -15.03 2.08 -14.60
C PRO A 216 -14.17 0.83 -14.44
N GLU A 217 -12.84 0.99 -14.39
CA GLU A 217 -11.91 -0.12 -14.21
C GLU A 217 -11.86 -0.58 -12.75
N LEU A 218 -11.92 0.35 -11.79
CA LEU A 218 -11.91 0.03 -10.36
C LEU A 218 -13.01 -0.98 -9.98
N LYS A 219 -14.18 -0.87 -10.60
CA LYS A 219 -15.34 -1.76 -10.35
C LYS A 219 -15.06 -3.23 -10.68
N THR A 220 -14.14 -3.50 -11.60
CA THR A 220 -13.82 -4.88 -12.03
C THR A 220 -12.64 -5.48 -11.27
N GLN A 221 -11.96 -4.70 -10.42
CA GLN A 221 -10.76 -5.15 -9.71
C GLN A 221 -11.09 -5.97 -8.46
N SER A 222 -10.17 -6.85 -8.11
CA SER A 222 -10.30 -7.70 -6.93
C SER A 222 -10.16 -6.88 -5.63
N VAL A 223 -10.88 -7.28 -4.58
CA VAL A 223 -10.75 -6.72 -3.23
C VAL A 223 -9.29 -6.74 -2.76
N ASP A 224 -8.56 -7.81 -3.07
CA ASP A 224 -7.17 -7.96 -2.65
C ASP A 224 -6.25 -6.94 -3.32
N GLU A 225 -6.41 -6.69 -4.62
CA GLU A 225 -5.58 -5.71 -5.34
C GLU A 225 -5.90 -4.28 -4.90
N ILE A 226 -7.19 -3.94 -4.76
CA ILE A 226 -7.64 -2.63 -4.26
C ILE A 226 -7.07 -2.38 -2.86
N SER A 227 -7.23 -3.37 -1.96
CA SER A 227 -6.72 -3.29 -0.59
C SER A 227 -5.20 -3.12 -0.54
N PHE A 228 -4.48 -3.77 -1.45
CA PHE A 228 -3.04 -3.66 -1.56
C PHE A 228 -2.60 -2.24 -1.91
N TYR A 229 -3.11 -1.65 -3.00
CA TYR A 229 -2.76 -0.29 -3.40
C TYR A 229 -3.12 0.74 -2.33
N PHE A 230 -4.28 0.59 -1.70
CA PHE A 230 -4.71 1.47 -0.61
C PHE A 230 -3.74 1.42 0.56
N ALA A 231 -3.43 0.22 1.03
CA ALA A 231 -2.54 0.06 2.17
C ALA A 231 -1.09 0.47 1.83
N MET A 232 -0.65 0.32 0.58
CA MET A 232 0.62 0.84 0.11
C MET A 232 0.67 2.38 0.26
N GLY A 233 -0.40 3.06 -0.14
CA GLY A 233 -0.59 4.50 0.06
C GLY A 233 -0.48 4.92 1.52
N MET A 234 -1.21 4.23 2.39
CA MET A 234 -1.14 4.49 3.83
C MET A 234 0.29 4.39 4.37
N ASN A 235 1.07 3.40 3.95
CA ASN A 235 2.42 3.18 4.48
C ASN A 235 3.44 4.21 3.97
N LEU A 236 3.18 4.83 2.82
CA LEU A 236 4.06 5.83 2.20
C LEU A 236 3.60 7.28 2.41
N ASN A 237 2.53 7.52 3.17
CA ASN A 237 1.94 8.84 3.35
C ASN A 237 2.96 9.94 3.71
N LYS A 238 3.95 9.61 4.56
CA LYS A 238 5.00 10.53 4.98
C LYS A 238 5.84 11.11 3.85
N LYS A 239 5.97 10.42 2.71
CA LYS A 239 6.72 10.94 1.55
C LYS A 239 6.05 12.16 0.93
N PHE A 240 4.75 12.33 1.15
CA PHE A 240 3.93 13.35 0.49
C PHE A 240 3.59 14.53 1.39
N LYS A 241 4.00 14.51 2.66
CA LYS A 241 3.80 15.63 3.58
C LYS A 241 4.66 16.83 3.18
N THR A 242 4.05 17.99 3.01
CA THR A 242 4.73 19.27 2.78
C THR A 242 5.21 19.90 4.09
N LYS A 243 6.03 20.96 4.03
CA LYS A 243 6.38 21.76 5.22
C LYS A 243 5.14 22.34 5.89
N LYS A 244 4.14 22.83 5.14
CA LYS A 244 2.86 23.30 5.70
C LYS A 244 2.14 22.20 6.44
N ASP A 245 2.13 20.99 5.88
CA ASP A 245 1.52 19.80 6.49
C ASP A 245 2.19 19.40 7.80
N ILE A 246 3.49 19.70 7.94
CA ILE A 246 4.35 19.40 9.09
C ILE A 246 4.28 20.52 10.14
N GLU A 247 4.28 21.79 9.71
CA GLU A 247 4.17 22.99 10.55
C GLU A 247 2.80 23.05 11.24
N GLY A 248 1.72 22.67 10.55
CA GLY A 248 0.41 22.43 11.17
C GLY A 248 0.43 21.36 12.27
N GLU A 249 1.30 20.34 12.18
CA GLU A 249 1.47 19.34 13.26
C GLU A 249 2.39 19.80 14.40
N HIS A 250 3.23 20.81 14.17
CA HIS A 250 4.24 21.29 15.11
C HIS A 250 3.81 22.51 15.92
N ASN A 251 2.99 23.41 15.35
CA ASN A 251 2.51 24.61 16.05
C ASN A 251 1.66 24.29 17.31
N GLU A 252 1.12 23.08 17.43
CA GLU A 252 0.37 22.63 18.61
C GLU A 252 1.18 21.77 19.59
N ARG A 253 2.45 21.44 19.31
CA ARG A 253 3.32 20.76 20.30
C ARG A 253 3.89 21.69 21.37
N ASN A 254 3.81 23.00 21.14
CA ASN A 254 4.40 24.04 21.98
C ASN A 254 3.36 24.90 22.71
N ASN A 255 2.09 24.50 22.72
CA ASN A 255 1.02 25.09 23.53
C ASN A 255 0.42 24.06 24.47
#